data_AF-A0A318K0B1-F1
#
_entry.id   AF-A0A318K0B1-F1
#
_cell.length_a   1.000
_cell.length_b   1.000
_cell.length_c   1.000
_cell.angle_alpha   90.00
_cell.angle_beta   90.00
_cell.angle_gamma   90.00
#
_symmetry.space_group_name_H-M   'P 1'
#
loop_
_entity.id
_entity.type
_entity.pdbx_description
1 polymer ?
#
loop_
_entity_poly.entity_id
_entity_poly.type
_entity_poly.pdbx_seq_one_letter_code
_entity_poly.pdbx_strand_id
1 'polypeptide(L)'
;MSGPRFSEHGRRRSVRLIRAATVVAVLGGLTLTPTEAGAQPYPIYGAIRVEYDEAGGVTFFGVALNPESDAARGGRWQEFERDSSIYWHPLVSDGHANQIGGAIRAKWAELGWENGALRYPTTRELPTRKPGRFNHFEGGTIHWSRATGAHNTWGAIRDKWATLSWEDGKLGFPATDEFHAKNNGAGQHFEGGSIYWSADTGARVISGAIRDIWASQNWENGRYGYPISDEYDYNGGRAQDFQGGRIEWYPPR
;
A
#
# COMPACT_ATOMS: atom_id res chain seq x y z
N MET A 1 -78.35 54.65 -41.88
CA MET A 1 -78.32 55.19 -40.50
C MET A 1 -78.68 54.06 -39.54
N SER A 2 -77.77 53.80 -38.60
CA SER A 2 -77.90 53.22 -37.25
C SER A 2 -78.79 51.98 -36.98
N GLY A 3 -78.16 50.90 -36.47
CA GLY A 3 -78.77 49.64 -35.99
C GLY A 3 -79.47 49.76 -34.62
N PRO A 4 -79.36 48.80 -33.65
CA PRO A 4 -78.98 47.37 -33.69
C PRO A 4 -79.97 46.47 -32.87
N ARG A 5 -79.79 45.13 -32.82
CA ARG A 5 -79.68 44.33 -31.57
C ARG A 5 -79.72 42.80 -31.76
N PHE A 6 -78.76 42.18 -31.08
CA PHE A 6 -78.60 40.83 -30.54
C PHE A 6 -79.85 39.94 -30.40
N SER A 7 -79.68 38.65 -30.72
CA SER A 7 -80.46 37.55 -30.13
C SER A 7 -79.55 36.53 -29.47
N GLU A 8 -79.88 36.23 -28.22
CA GLU A 8 -79.47 35.08 -27.43
C GLU A 8 -79.79 33.76 -28.15
N HIS A 9 -79.06 32.69 -27.83
CA HIS A 9 -79.69 31.44 -27.40
C HIS A 9 -78.71 30.61 -26.57
N GLY A 10 -79.18 30.20 -25.39
CA GLY A 10 -78.46 29.34 -24.48
C GLY A 10 -78.89 27.88 -24.56
N ARG A 11 -77.99 27.05 -24.03
CA ARG A 11 -78.21 25.81 -23.24
C ARG A 11 -78.19 24.42 -23.95
N ARG A 12 -76.98 23.84 -23.87
CA ARG A 12 -76.57 22.55 -23.23
C ARG A 12 -76.96 21.17 -23.82
N ARG A 13 -75.94 20.29 -23.69
CA ARG A 13 -75.87 18.80 -23.56
C ARG A 13 -75.56 18.08 -24.90
N SER A 14 -74.61 17.15 -25.09
CA SER A 14 -73.81 16.25 -24.24
C SER A 14 -72.56 15.70 -24.98
N VAL A 15 -71.49 15.43 -24.22
CA VAL A 15 -70.51 14.31 -24.22
C VAL A 15 -69.99 13.65 -25.52
N ARG A 16 -68.64 13.79 -25.69
CA ARG A 16 -67.57 12.91 -26.24
C ARG A 16 -67.79 12.08 -27.53
N LEU A 17 -66.93 12.35 -28.51
CA LEU A 17 -66.17 11.38 -29.31
C LEU A 17 -65.09 12.15 -30.09
N ILE A 18 -63.81 12.04 -29.71
CA ILE A 18 -62.70 12.49 -30.56
C ILE A 18 -62.17 11.25 -31.27
N ARG A 19 -62.48 11.15 -32.56
CA ARG A 19 -61.88 10.19 -33.49
C ARG A 19 -60.54 10.73 -33.98
N ALA A 20 -59.57 9.83 -34.06
CA ALA A 20 -58.18 10.05 -34.39
C ALA A 20 -57.97 10.69 -35.78
N ALA A 21 -56.97 11.57 -35.87
CA ALA A 21 -56.33 11.95 -37.13
C ALA A 21 -54.90 11.40 -37.13
N THR A 22 -54.62 10.59 -38.13
CA THR A 22 -53.35 9.89 -38.34
C THR A 22 -52.25 10.87 -38.75
N VAL A 23 -51.18 10.93 -37.96
CA VAL A 23 -49.90 11.52 -38.39
C VAL A 23 -48.98 10.36 -38.77
N VAL A 24 -48.57 10.32 -40.03
CA VAL A 24 -47.50 9.43 -40.50
C VAL A 24 -46.19 10.03 -40.01
N ALA A 25 -45.63 9.47 -38.94
CA ALA A 25 -44.26 9.73 -38.52
C ALA A 25 -43.33 8.82 -39.30
N VAL A 26 -42.43 9.40 -40.08
CA VAL A 26 -41.28 8.68 -40.65
C VAL A 26 -40.38 8.29 -39.49
N LEU A 27 -40.36 7.00 -39.14
CA LEU A 27 -39.39 6.40 -38.24
C LEU A 27 -38.04 6.33 -38.98
N GLY A 28 -37.34 7.46 -39.05
CA GLY A 28 -35.90 7.45 -39.20
C GLY A 28 -35.33 6.89 -37.90
N GLY A 29 -35.03 5.60 -37.88
CA GLY A 29 -34.42 4.95 -36.73
C GLY A 29 -33.10 5.63 -36.41
N LEU A 30 -33.09 6.48 -35.37
CA LEU A 30 -31.88 6.63 -34.59
C LEU A 30 -31.60 5.23 -34.03
N THR A 31 -30.71 4.49 -34.67
CA THR A 31 -29.92 3.53 -33.91
C THR A 31 -29.16 4.38 -32.90
N LEU A 32 -29.71 4.51 -31.71
CA LEU A 32 -28.89 4.77 -30.54
C LEU A 32 -27.89 3.61 -30.55
N THR A 33 -26.67 3.86 -31.02
CA THR A 33 -25.55 3.01 -30.64
C THR A 33 -25.66 2.89 -29.13
N PRO A 34 -25.67 1.68 -28.55
CA PRO A 34 -25.56 1.59 -27.11
C PRO A 34 -24.32 2.41 -26.76
N THR A 35 -24.48 3.47 -25.96
CA THR A 35 -23.33 4.06 -25.28
C THR A 35 -22.59 2.89 -24.66
N GLU A 36 -21.34 2.69 -25.06
CA GLU A 36 -20.48 1.61 -24.59
C GLU A 36 -20.23 1.84 -23.09
N ALA A 37 -21.19 1.44 -22.28
CA ALA A 37 -21.05 1.43 -20.84
C ALA A 37 -20.05 0.33 -20.49
N GLY A 38 -18.81 0.70 -20.19
CA GLY A 38 -17.89 -0.12 -19.40
C GLY A 38 -16.81 -0.91 -20.13
N ALA A 39 -16.31 -0.46 -21.28
CA ALA A 39 -15.09 -1.03 -21.86
C ALA A 39 -13.84 -0.50 -21.13
N GLN A 40 -12.91 -1.39 -20.77
CA GLN A 40 -11.59 -0.99 -20.27
C GLN A 40 -10.85 -0.23 -21.38
N PRO A 41 -10.36 1.01 -21.13
CA PRO A 41 -9.72 1.83 -22.16
C PRO A 41 -8.40 1.21 -22.64
N TYR A 42 -7.74 0.44 -21.77
CA TYR A 42 -6.58 -0.35 -22.10
C TYR A 42 -6.85 -1.82 -21.77
N PRO A 43 -6.52 -2.75 -22.68
CA PRO A 43 -6.72 -4.17 -22.43
C PRO A 43 -5.82 -4.63 -21.29
N ILE A 44 -6.35 -5.54 -20.48
CA ILE A 44 -5.65 -6.21 -19.39
C ILE A 44 -5.62 -7.69 -19.75
N TYR A 45 -4.43 -8.27 -19.87
CA TYR A 45 -4.24 -9.67 -20.28
C TYR A 45 -3.12 -10.34 -19.47
N GLY A 46 -2.85 -11.61 -19.78
CA GLY A 46 -1.76 -12.38 -19.17
C GLY A 46 -1.83 -12.46 -17.64
N ALA A 47 -0.66 -12.48 -17.00
CA ALA A 47 -0.56 -12.56 -15.55
C ALA A 47 -1.12 -11.32 -14.82
N ILE A 48 -1.02 -10.13 -15.43
CA ILE A 48 -1.62 -8.91 -14.88
C ILE A 48 -3.14 -9.05 -14.80
N ARG A 49 -3.77 -9.66 -15.82
CA ARG A 49 -5.22 -9.92 -15.80
C ARG A 49 -5.64 -10.90 -14.70
N VAL A 50 -4.83 -11.93 -14.46
CA VAL A 50 -5.09 -12.90 -13.39
C VAL A 50 -5.14 -12.19 -12.04
N GLU A 51 -4.11 -11.39 -11.71
CA GLU A 51 -4.07 -10.62 -10.47
C GLU A 51 -5.21 -9.60 -10.39
N TYR A 52 -5.50 -8.92 -11.49
CA TYR A 52 -6.60 -7.95 -11.57
C TYR A 52 -7.95 -8.60 -11.24
N ASP A 53 -8.28 -9.73 -11.86
CA ASP A 53 -9.55 -10.42 -11.61
C ASP A 53 -9.62 -11.00 -10.18
N GLU A 54 -8.53 -11.59 -9.69
CA GLU A 54 -8.46 -12.18 -8.34
C GLU A 54 -8.62 -11.15 -7.22
N ALA A 55 -8.07 -9.94 -7.39
CA ALA A 55 -8.18 -8.86 -6.40
C ALA A 55 -9.49 -8.05 -6.53
N GLY A 56 -10.43 -8.47 -7.38
CA GLY A 56 -11.78 -7.89 -7.49
C GLY A 56 -12.03 -7.01 -8.71
N GLY A 57 -11.09 -6.99 -9.65
CA GLY A 57 -11.19 -6.35 -10.96
C GLY A 57 -11.61 -4.89 -10.87
N VAL A 58 -12.57 -4.49 -11.71
CA VAL A 58 -13.00 -3.08 -11.84
C VAL A 58 -13.54 -2.51 -10.54
N THR A 59 -14.09 -3.36 -9.67
CA THR A 59 -14.62 -2.93 -8.37
C THR A 59 -13.54 -2.63 -7.35
N PHE A 60 -12.32 -3.10 -7.54
CA PHE A 60 -11.17 -2.80 -6.68
C PHE A 60 -10.25 -1.76 -7.33
N PHE A 61 -9.85 -1.99 -8.57
CA PHE A 61 -8.85 -1.20 -9.31
C PHE A 61 -9.43 0.00 -10.05
N GLY A 62 -10.70 -0.06 -10.46
CA GLY A 62 -11.24 0.83 -11.49
C GLY A 62 -10.74 0.46 -12.88
N VAL A 63 -10.61 1.44 -13.76
CA VAL A 63 -10.09 1.22 -15.12
C VAL A 63 -8.57 1.26 -15.18
N ALA A 64 -7.97 0.54 -16.14
CA ALA A 64 -6.56 0.70 -16.46
C ALA A 64 -6.28 2.11 -17.02
N LEU A 65 -5.15 2.71 -16.64
CA LEU A 65 -4.77 4.08 -17.05
C LEU A 65 -3.70 4.12 -18.15
N ASN A 66 -3.03 3.00 -18.40
CA ASN A 66 -2.03 2.83 -19.45
C ASN A 66 -2.16 1.44 -20.09
N PRO A 67 -1.64 1.22 -21.32
CA PRO A 67 -1.44 -0.13 -21.81
C PRO A 67 -0.42 -0.86 -20.91
N GLU A 68 -0.46 -2.19 -20.89
CA GLU A 68 0.63 -2.98 -20.32
C GLU A 68 1.96 -2.49 -20.90
N SER A 69 2.83 -2.01 -20.01
CA SER A 69 4.03 -1.27 -20.36
C SER A 69 5.27 -2.02 -19.88
N ASP A 70 6.38 -1.80 -20.56
CA ASP A 70 7.68 -2.34 -20.16
C ASP A 70 8.08 -1.77 -18.79
N ALA A 71 8.46 -2.65 -17.87
CA ALA A 71 9.16 -2.32 -16.63
C ALA A 71 10.63 -2.78 -16.74
N ALA A 72 11.47 -2.37 -15.80
CA ALA A 72 12.89 -2.70 -15.86
C ALA A 72 13.18 -4.21 -15.97
N ARG A 73 14.33 -4.58 -16.54
CA ARG A 73 14.84 -5.96 -16.50
C ARG A 73 13.91 -7.04 -17.11
N GLY A 74 12.97 -6.63 -17.96
CA GLY A 74 12.08 -7.55 -18.66
C GLY A 74 10.75 -7.82 -17.95
N GLY A 75 10.39 -7.01 -16.94
CA GLY A 75 9.04 -7.05 -16.38
C GLY A 75 8.02 -6.24 -17.19
N ARG A 76 6.80 -6.29 -16.70
CA ARG A 76 5.63 -5.60 -17.24
C ARG A 76 4.85 -4.98 -16.10
N TRP A 77 4.13 -3.90 -16.38
CA TRP A 77 3.29 -3.26 -15.38
C TRP A 77 2.11 -2.52 -16.00
N GLN A 78 1.10 -2.28 -15.16
CA GLN A 78 -0.04 -1.44 -15.49
C GLN A 78 -0.51 -0.68 -14.24
N GLU A 79 -0.96 0.55 -14.45
CA GLU A 79 -1.56 1.44 -13.46
C GLU A 79 -3.07 1.47 -13.61
N PHE A 80 -3.76 1.66 -12.48
CA PHE A 80 -5.20 1.65 -12.39
C PHE A 80 -5.71 2.90 -11.64
N GLU A 81 -6.93 3.29 -11.97
CA GLU A 81 -7.60 4.51 -11.50
C GLU A 81 -7.56 4.70 -9.97
N ARG A 82 -7.64 3.60 -9.21
CA ARG A 82 -7.77 3.64 -7.74
C ARG A 82 -6.44 3.43 -7.05
N ASP A 83 -5.48 4.31 -7.37
CA ASP A 83 -4.16 4.39 -6.75
C ASP A 83 -3.48 3.03 -6.52
N SER A 84 -3.51 2.23 -7.58
CA SER A 84 -2.99 0.86 -7.57
C SER A 84 -2.29 0.57 -8.88
N SER A 85 -1.28 -0.29 -8.79
CA SER A 85 -0.56 -0.81 -9.94
C SER A 85 -0.34 -2.30 -9.77
N ILE A 86 -0.29 -3.02 -10.87
CA ILE A 86 0.08 -4.44 -10.90
C ILE A 86 1.39 -4.55 -11.67
N TYR A 87 2.38 -5.23 -11.06
CA TYR A 87 3.69 -5.49 -11.66
C TYR A 87 3.89 -6.98 -11.83
N TRP A 88 4.51 -7.37 -12.93
CA TRP A 88 4.83 -8.73 -13.29
C TRP A 88 6.29 -8.85 -13.73
N HIS A 89 6.94 -9.96 -13.39
CA HIS A 89 8.25 -10.31 -13.93
C HIS A 89 8.39 -11.84 -14.03
N PRO A 90 8.90 -12.40 -15.14
CA PRO A 90 8.87 -13.85 -15.38
C PRO A 90 9.71 -14.67 -14.40
N LEU A 91 10.70 -14.06 -13.76
CA LEU A 91 11.62 -14.71 -12.80
C LEU A 91 11.32 -14.37 -11.33
N VAL A 92 10.26 -13.62 -11.05
CA VAL A 92 9.91 -13.19 -9.68
C VAL A 92 8.54 -13.73 -9.34
N SER A 93 8.35 -14.18 -8.09
CA SER A 93 7.07 -14.70 -7.61
C SER A 93 6.52 -15.81 -8.52
N ASP A 94 7.39 -16.71 -9.02
CA ASP A 94 7.04 -17.78 -9.98
C ASP A 94 6.26 -17.31 -11.22
N GLY A 95 6.48 -16.05 -11.65
CA GLY A 95 5.79 -15.45 -12.79
C GLY A 95 4.36 -14.96 -12.46
N HIS A 96 4.00 -14.86 -11.18
CA HIS A 96 2.77 -14.19 -10.75
C HIS A 96 2.94 -12.67 -10.79
N ALA A 97 1.86 -11.98 -11.19
CA ALA A 97 1.79 -10.53 -11.09
C ALA A 97 1.30 -10.16 -9.69
N ASN A 98 1.78 -9.04 -9.14
CA ASN A 98 1.47 -8.62 -7.78
C ASN A 98 0.91 -7.20 -7.78
N GLN A 99 -0.18 -6.99 -7.04
CA GLN A 99 -0.77 -5.68 -6.80
C GLN A 99 -0.02 -4.92 -5.68
N ILE A 100 0.13 -3.60 -5.89
CA ILE A 100 0.66 -2.65 -4.91
C ILE A 100 -0.19 -1.37 -4.98
N GLY A 101 -0.64 -0.85 -3.85
CA GLY A 101 -1.46 0.36 -3.80
C GLY A 101 -1.13 1.31 -2.65
N GLY A 102 -1.79 2.46 -2.65
CA GLY A 102 -1.81 3.41 -1.56
C GLY A 102 -0.43 3.82 -1.04
N ALA A 103 -0.32 3.92 0.29
CA ALA A 103 0.90 4.38 0.96
C ALA A 103 2.11 3.46 0.73
N ILE A 104 1.90 2.16 0.52
CA ILE A 104 2.99 1.23 0.22
C ILE A 104 3.53 1.52 -1.18
N ARG A 105 2.64 1.71 -2.16
CA ARG A 105 3.01 2.11 -3.52
C ARG A 105 3.76 3.44 -3.53
N ALA A 106 3.27 4.43 -2.79
CA ALA A 106 3.93 5.73 -2.66
C ALA A 106 5.35 5.61 -2.07
N LYS A 107 5.53 4.81 -1.00
CA LYS A 107 6.87 4.56 -0.44
C LYS A 107 7.77 3.83 -1.44
N TRP A 108 7.25 2.84 -2.17
CA TRP A 108 8.03 2.15 -3.20
C TRP A 108 8.44 3.10 -4.35
N ALA A 109 7.57 4.06 -4.70
CA ALA A 109 7.87 5.13 -5.64
C ALA A 109 9.05 6.00 -5.20
N GLU A 110 9.03 6.46 -3.93
CA GLU A 110 10.12 7.23 -3.32
C GLU A 110 11.46 6.49 -3.37
N LEU A 111 11.41 5.16 -3.30
CA LEU A 111 12.57 4.27 -3.33
C LEU A 111 13.00 3.87 -4.76
N GLY A 112 12.38 4.44 -5.79
CA GLY A 112 12.77 4.23 -7.19
C GLY A 112 12.09 3.04 -7.88
N TRP A 113 10.94 2.60 -7.39
CA TRP A 113 10.15 1.51 -7.98
C TRP A 113 10.98 0.23 -8.17
N GLU A 114 10.79 -0.49 -9.27
CA GLU A 114 11.53 -1.71 -9.61
C GLU A 114 13.00 -1.45 -9.99
N ASN A 115 13.36 -0.19 -10.25
CA ASN A 115 14.75 0.23 -10.47
C ASN A 115 15.51 0.41 -9.15
N GLY A 116 14.78 0.58 -8.04
CA GLY A 116 15.30 0.75 -6.70
C GLY A 116 15.83 -0.54 -6.07
N ALA A 117 16.31 -0.41 -4.83
CA ALA A 117 16.88 -1.53 -4.08
C ALA A 117 15.85 -2.64 -3.77
N LEU A 118 14.58 -2.28 -3.62
CA LEU A 118 13.50 -3.23 -3.37
C LEU A 118 13.19 -4.13 -4.58
N ARG A 119 13.38 -3.61 -5.81
CA ARG A 119 13.04 -4.30 -7.07
C ARG A 119 11.56 -4.72 -7.13
N TYR A 120 11.25 -5.90 -7.68
CA TYR A 120 9.88 -6.34 -7.90
C TYR A 120 9.20 -6.82 -6.62
N PRO A 121 7.87 -6.59 -6.50
CA PRO A 121 7.04 -7.21 -5.48
C PRO A 121 7.03 -8.74 -5.64
N THR A 122 7.11 -9.45 -4.53
CA THR A 122 6.98 -10.92 -4.46
C THR A 122 5.64 -11.37 -3.91
N THR A 123 4.87 -10.45 -3.33
CA THR A 123 3.47 -10.64 -2.91
C THR A 123 2.62 -9.47 -3.38
N ARG A 124 1.33 -9.69 -3.52
CA ARG A 124 0.32 -8.62 -3.49
C ARG A 124 0.28 -7.93 -2.13
N GLU A 125 -0.46 -6.83 -2.04
CA GLU A 125 -0.69 -6.15 -0.77
C GLU A 125 -1.55 -7.03 0.14
N LEU A 126 -0.99 -7.48 1.25
CA LEU A 126 -1.64 -8.40 2.19
C LEU A 126 -1.93 -7.71 3.52
N PRO A 127 -3.03 -8.09 4.21
CA PRO A 127 -3.28 -7.65 5.58
C PRO A 127 -2.29 -8.29 6.54
N THR A 128 -1.81 -7.49 7.49
CA THR A 128 -1.17 -7.98 8.72
C THR A 128 -2.25 -8.44 9.71
N ARG A 129 -1.86 -9.19 10.74
CA ARG A 129 -2.81 -9.63 11.80
C ARG A 129 -3.25 -8.46 12.67
N LYS A 130 -2.33 -7.55 13.00
CA LYS A 130 -2.67 -6.21 13.55
C LYS A 130 -3.19 -5.31 12.43
N PRO A 131 -3.93 -4.23 12.71
CA PRO A 131 -4.38 -3.31 11.67
C PRO A 131 -3.23 -2.68 10.88
N GLY A 132 -2.98 -3.20 9.67
CA GLY A 132 -1.90 -2.77 8.78
C GLY A 132 -1.89 -3.59 7.49
N ARG A 133 -0.95 -3.26 6.60
CA ARG A 133 -0.79 -3.87 5.28
C ARG A 133 0.69 -4.03 4.97
N PHE A 134 1.04 -4.95 4.08
CA PHE A 134 2.42 -5.10 3.63
C PHE A 134 2.52 -5.64 2.21
N ASN A 135 3.64 -5.35 1.56
CA ASN A 135 4.14 -6.09 0.40
C ASN A 135 5.56 -6.57 0.71
N HIS A 136 5.86 -7.82 0.33
CA HIS A 136 7.24 -8.26 0.19
C HIS A 136 7.75 -7.96 -1.21
N PHE A 137 9.06 -7.75 -1.30
CA PHE A 137 9.80 -7.48 -2.52
C PHE A 137 11.04 -8.37 -2.57
N GLU A 138 11.70 -8.47 -3.72
CA GLU A 138 12.96 -9.22 -3.82
C GLU A 138 14.02 -8.69 -2.84
N GLY A 139 14.11 -7.36 -2.71
CA GLY A 139 15.13 -6.68 -1.90
C GLY A 139 14.72 -6.36 -0.48
N GLY A 140 13.48 -6.64 -0.07
CA GLY A 140 13.01 -6.28 1.26
C GLY A 140 11.51 -6.37 1.45
N THR A 141 10.98 -5.55 2.34
CA THR A 141 9.55 -5.46 2.60
C THR A 141 9.16 -4.01 2.85
N ILE A 142 7.92 -3.65 2.54
CA ILE A 142 7.31 -2.41 3.05
C ILE A 142 6.10 -2.82 3.89
N HIS A 143 6.04 -2.31 5.11
CA HIS A 143 4.86 -2.44 5.97
C HIS A 143 4.25 -1.06 6.20
N TRP A 144 2.93 -1.02 6.24
CA TRP A 144 2.16 0.16 6.57
C TRP A 144 1.27 -0.09 7.78
N SER A 145 1.23 0.88 8.68
CA SER A 145 0.21 0.98 9.72
C SER A 145 -0.35 2.40 9.77
N ARG A 146 -1.54 2.57 10.36
CA ARG A 146 -2.08 3.91 10.59
C ARG A 146 -1.22 4.75 11.53
N ALA A 147 -0.50 4.11 12.45
CA ALA A 147 0.27 4.79 13.49
C ALA A 147 1.62 5.29 12.96
N THR A 148 2.29 4.48 12.14
CA THR A 148 3.66 4.76 11.69
C THR A 148 3.76 5.17 10.23
N GLY A 149 2.75 4.88 9.39
CA GLY A 149 2.88 5.06 7.95
C GLY A 149 3.61 3.89 7.29
N ALA A 150 4.01 4.08 6.02
CA ALA A 150 4.66 3.03 5.22
C ALA A 150 6.19 3.15 5.35
N HIS A 151 6.84 2.05 5.70
CA HIS A 151 8.28 2.00 5.92
C HIS A 151 8.90 0.74 5.31
N ASN A 152 10.06 0.91 4.67
CA ASN A 152 10.83 -0.19 4.13
C ASN A 152 11.77 -0.80 5.19
N THR A 153 11.97 -2.10 5.11
CA THR A 153 12.96 -2.83 5.90
C THR A 153 13.66 -3.84 4.99
N TRP A 154 14.99 -3.87 4.98
CA TRP A 154 15.77 -4.75 4.09
C TRP A 154 16.95 -5.44 4.79
N GLY A 155 17.61 -6.34 4.07
CA GLY A 155 18.83 -7.01 4.50
C GLY A 155 18.76 -7.65 5.89
N ALA A 156 19.87 -7.53 6.64
CA ALA A 156 20.03 -8.20 7.94
C ALA A 156 19.04 -7.69 9.01
N ILE A 157 18.59 -6.43 8.92
CA ILE A 157 17.60 -5.87 9.84
C ILE A 157 16.24 -6.54 9.60
N ARG A 158 15.81 -6.67 8.34
CA ARG A 158 14.61 -7.43 7.96
C ARG A 158 14.67 -8.85 8.47
N ASP A 159 15.78 -9.54 8.23
CA ASP A 159 15.88 -10.95 8.57
C ASP A 159 15.83 -11.15 10.08
N LYS A 160 16.49 -10.29 10.87
CA LYS A 160 16.35 -10.32 12.34
C LYS A 160 14.91 -10.03 12.77
N TRP A 161 14.25 -9.02 12.20
CA TRP A 161 12.86 -8.71 12.53
C TRP A 161 11.90 -9.87 12.19
N ALA A 162 12.13 -10.57 11.08
CA ALA A 162 11.38 -11.77 10.72
C ALA A 162 11.48 -12.87 11.77
N THR A 163 12.67 -13.10 12.35
CA THR A 163 12.84 -14.06 13.46
C THR A 163 12.09 -13.68 14.74
N LEU A 164 11.68 -12.42 14.85
CA LEU A 164 10.92 -11.88 15.97
C LEU A 164 9.41 -11.81 15.70
N SER A 165 8.94 -12.55 14.71
CA SER A 165 7.53 -12.56 14.29
C SER A 165 7.05 -11.22 13.74
N TRP A 166 7.91 -10.48 13.03
CA TRP A 166 7.52 -9.28 12.29
C TRP A 166 6.77 -8.24 13.17
N GLU A 167 5.72 -7.62 12.62
CA GLU A 167 4.86 -6.66 13.31
C GLU A 167 4.05 -7.29 14.44
N ASP A 168 3.89 -8.62 14.43
CA ASP A 168 3.21 -9.37 15.49
C ASP A 168 4.07 -9.52 16.75
N GLY A 169 5.39 -9.38 16.60
CA GLY A 169 6.36 -9.43 17.67
C GLY A 169 6.32 -8.24 18.64
N LYS A 170 7.27 -8.27 19.59
CA LYS A 170 7.46 -7.20 20.59
C LYS A 170 7.89 -5.87 19.97
N LEU A 171 8.51 -5.89 18.79
CA LEU A 171 8.96 -4.68 18.11
C LEU A 171 7.82 -3.93 17.43
N GLY A 172 6.76 -4.62 16.99
CA GLY A 172 5.68 -3.97 16.26
C GLY A 172 6.09 -3.53 14.85
N PHE A 173 5.34 -2.58 14.29
CA PHE A 173 5.61 -2.02 12.96
C PHE A 173 6.91 -1.21 12.95
N PRO A 174 7.58 -1.09 11.78
CA PRO A 174 8.64 -0.12 11.61
C PRO A 174 8.08 1.30 11.78
N ALA A 175 8.86 2.16 12.43
CA ALA A 175 8.52 3.56 12.73
C ALA A 175 9.43 4.56 11.97
N THR A 176 10.48 4.05 11.32
CA THR A 176 11.33 4.79 10.38
C THR A 176 11.67 3.89 9.22
N ASP A 177 12.15 4.49 8.13
CA ASP A 177 12.93 3.74 7.14
C ASP A 177 14.28 3.31 7.77
N GLU A 178 14.98 2.37 7.13
CA GLU A 178 16.34 2.02 7.54
C GLU A 178 17.30 3.20 7.25
N PHE A 179 18.14 3.54 8.22
CA PHE A 179 19.08 4.66 8.15
C PHE A 179 20.53 4.19 8.30
N HIS A 180 21.46 4.97 7.74
CA HIS A 180 22.88 4.75 7.93
C HIS A 180 23.31 5.07 9.35
N ALA A 181 24.03 4.15 9.96
CA ALA A 181 24.65 4.29 11.27
C ALA A 181 26.18 4.30 11.15
N LYS A 182 26.87 4.60 12.26
CA LYS A 182 28.34 4.73 12.31
C LYS A 182 29.09 3.57 11.64
N ASN A 183 30.21 3.86 10.99
CA ASN A 183 31.11 2.86 10.38
C ASN A 183 30.41 1.93 9.37
N ASN A 184 29.59 2.50 8.48
CA ASN A 184 28.79 1.76 7.50
C ASN A 184 27.82 0.74 8.11
N GLY A 185 27.41 0.94 9.37
CA GLY A 185 26.31 0.20 9.95
C GLY A 185 24.96 0.73 9.46
N ALA A 186 23.91 0.08 9.94
CA ALA A 186 22.53 0.47 9.67
C ALA A 186 21.71 0.39 10.95
N GLY A 187 20.64 1.16 11.01
CA GLY A 187 19.68 1.14 12.11
C GLY A 187 18.26 1.31 11.60
N GLN A 188 17.30 0.79 12.34
CA GLN A 188 15.89 1.06 12.12
C GLN A 188 15.15 1.09 13.45
N HIS A 189 14.23 2.04 13.58
CA HIS A 189 13.33 2.12 14.73
C HIS A 189 12.01 1.44 14.43
N PHE A 190 11.49 0.75 15.44
CA PHE A 190 10.20 0.08 15.46
C PHE A 190 9.40 0.63 16.64
N GLU A 191 8.08 0.42 16.66
CA GLU A 191 7.19 0.89 17.74
C GLU A 191 7.71 0.53 19.15
N GLY A 192 8.20 -0.71 19.31
CA GLY A 192 8.64 -1.26 20.60
C GLY A 192 10.15 -1.29 20.82
N GLY A 193 10.96 -0.76 19.90
CA GLY A 193 12.42 -0.84 20.03
C GLY A 193 13.20 -0.46 18.79
N SER A 194 14.40 -0.99 18.65
CA SER A 194 15.25 -0.73 17.49
C SER A 194 16.10 -1.93 17.16
N ILE A 195 16.44 -2.06 15.88
CA ILE A 195 17.43 -3.02 15.42
C ILE A 195 18.58 -2.23 14.83
N TYR A 196 19.79 -2.54 15.26
CA TYR A 196 21.03 -2.00 14.70
C TYR A 196 21.89 -3.13 14.15
N TRP A 197 22.53 -2.87 13.02
CA TRP A 197 23.44 -3.79 12.35
C TRP A 197 24.79 -3.12 12.13
N SER A 198 25.86 -3.90 12.30
CA SER A 198 27.19 -3.58 11.79
C SER A 198 27.84 -4.88 11.28
N ALA A 199 28.88 -4.74 10.46
CA ALA A 199 29.63 -5.88 9.96
C ALA A 199 30.21 -6.77 11.08
N ASP A 200 30.61 -6.16 12.21
CA ASP A 200 31.24 -6.87 13.32
C ASP A 200 30.23 -7.54 14.26
N THR A 201 29.04 -6.96 14.41
CA THR A 201 28.08 -7.37 15.46
C THR A 201 26.89 -8.16 14.93
N GLY A 202 26.62 -8.06 13.63
CA GLY A 202 25.35 -8.46 13.04
C GLY A 202 24.18 -7.61 13.55
N ALA A 203 22.96 -8.02 13.21
CA ALA A 203 21.74 -7.32 13.59
C ALA A 203 21.33 -7.68 15.02
N ARG A 204 21.18 -6.67 15.88
CA ARG A 204 20.86 -6.80 17.31
C ARG A 204 19.69 -5.92 17.67
N VAL A 205 18.90 -6.41 18.62
CA VAL A 205 17.68 -5.75 19.07
C VAL A 205 17.95 -5.05 20.39
N ILE A 206 17.48 -3.81 20.52
CA ILE A 206 17.57 -3.01 21.73
C ILE A 206 16.19 -2.45 22.00
N SER A 207 15.67 -2.63 23.22
CA SER A 207 14.31 -2.23 23.59
C SER A 207 14.24 -1.65 25.01
N GLY A 208 13.09 -1.03 25.32
CA GLY A 208 12.77 -0.56 26.67
C GLY A 208 13.82 0.38 27.27
N ALA A 209 13.98 0.30 28.59
CA ALA A 209 14.83 1.24 29.34
C ALA A 209 16.31 1.17 28.96
N ILE A 210 16.83 0.01 28.53
CA ILE A 210 18.21 -0.10 28.06
C ILE A 210 18.41 0.68 26.76
N ARG A 211 17.44 0.64 25.84
CA ARG A 211 17.44 1.48 24.63
C ARG A 211 17.46 2.96 25.00
N ASP A 212 16.64 3.37 25.97
CA ASP A 212 16.54 4.77 26.37
C ASP A 212 17.84 5.27 27.04
N ILE A 213 18.47 4.42 27.87
CA ILE A 213 19.79 4.71 28.44
C ILE A 213 20.82 4.84 27.31
N TRP A 214 20.88 3.89 26.38
CA TRP A 214 21.83 3.93 25.25
C TRP A 214 21.62 5.17 24.36
N ALA A 215 20.36 5.52 24.08
CA ALA A 215 19.98 6.74 23.37
C ALA A 215 20.48 8.00 24.07
N SER A 216 20.31 8.09 25.41
CA SER A 216 20.82 9.20 26.22
C SER A 216 22.35 9.32 26.20
N GLN A 217 23.03 8.23 25.84
CA GLN A 217 24.48 8.15 25.72
C GLN A 217 24.96 8.27 24.27
N ASN A 218 24.14 8.85 23.38
CA ASN A 218 24.44 9.09 21.97
C ASN A 218 24.55 7.82 21.10
N TRP A 219 23.75 6.79 21.41
CA TRP A 219 23.60 5.58 20.59
C TRP A 219 24.95 4.92 20.25
N GLU A 220 25.13 4.42 19.02
CA GLU A 220 26.36 3.80 18.52
C GLU A 220 27.52 4.80 18.39
N ASN A 221 27.22 6.09 18.39
CA ASN A 221 28.20 7.18 18.41
C ASN A 221 28.75 7.44 19.82
N GLY A 222 28.10 6.90 20.85
CA GLY A 222 28.49 6.98 22.24
C GLY A 222 29.63 6.07 22.67
N ARG A 223 29.94 6.11 23.97
CA ARG A 223 30.98 5.27 24.60
C ARG A 223 30.73 3.76 24.48
N TYR A 224 29.48 3.35 24.32
CA TYR A 224 29.09 1.93 24.29
C TYR A 224 29.26 1.32 22.88
N GLY A 225 29.19 2.11 21.82
CA GLY A 225 29.21 1.57 20.46
C GLY A 225 27.98 0.71 20.15
N TYR A 226 28.13 -0.25 19.24
CA TYR A 226 27.05 -1.16 18.85
C TYR A 226 26.78 -2.24 19.92
N PRO A 227 25.53 -2.70 20.07
CA PRO A 227 25.20 -3.90 20.83
C PRO A 227 25.89 -5.15 20.26
N ILE A 228 26.27 -6.07 21.12
CA ILE A 228 26.89 -7.36 20.76
C ILE A 228 26.10 -8.58 21.28
N SER A 229 25.15 -8.37 22.18
CA SER A 229 24.20 -9.38 22.66
C SER A 229 22.76 -8.94 22.44
N ASP A 230 21.81 -9.87 22.59
CA ASP A 230 20.42 -9.51 22.88
C ASP A 230 20.29 -9.22 24.40
N GLU A 231 19.18 -8.61 24.84
CA GLU A 231 18.92 -8.29 26.25
C GLU A 231 18.60 -9.54 27.09
N TYR A 232 19.31 -9.74 28.21
CA TYR A 232 19.18 -10.91 29.09
C TYR A 232 18.94 -10.51 30.55
N ASP A 233 18.48 -11.47 31.37
CA ASP A 233 18.24 -11.26 32.80
C ASP A 233 19.55 -11.14 33.58
N TYR A 234 19.65 -10.14 34.46
CA TYR A 234 20.86 -9.89 35.23
C TYR A 234 20.56 -9.27 36.59
N ASN A 235 20.93 -9.95 37.68
CA ASN A 235 20.83 -9.48 39.07
C ASN A 235 19.46 -8.88 39.47
N GLY A 236 18.36 -9.49 39.02
CA GLY A 236 17.00 -9.00 39.30
C GLY A 236 16.56 -7.83 38.42
N GLY A 237 17.36 -7.47 37.42
CA GLY A 237 17.06 -6.55 36.35
C GLY A 237 17.34 -7.17 34.97
N ARG A 238 17.66 -6.32 34.01
CA ARG A 238 18.02 -6.69 32.64
C ARG A 238 19.38 -6.09 32.29
N ALA A 239 20.12 -6.74 31.42
CA ALA A 239 21.37 -6.22 30.89
C ALA A 239 21.52 -6.53 29.41
N GLN A 240 22.35 -5.72 28.75
CA GLN A 240 22.77 -5.95 27.38
C GLN A 240 24.23 -5.52 27.21
N ASP A 241 24.98 -6.33 26.48
CA ASP A 241 26.38 -6.07 26.20
C ASP A 241 26.54 -5.30 24.88
N PHE A 242 27.47 -4.35 24.89
CA PHE A 242 27.87 -3.50 23.78
C PHE A 242 29.39 -3.56 23.60
N GLN A 243 29.89 -3.11 22.45
CA GLN A 243 31.33 -3.09 22.14
C GLN A 243 32.18 -2.42 23.23
N GLY A 244 31.66 -1.33 23.82
CA GLY A 244 32.32 -0.52 24.84
C GLY A 244 31.86 -0.79 26.28
N GLY A 245 31.13 -1.87 26.54
CA GLY A 245 30.72 -2.29 27.88
C GLY A 245 29.25 -2.71 27.98
N ARG A 246 28.75 -2.85 29.21
CA ARG A 246 27.39 -3.31 29.51
C ARG A 246 26.49 -2.16 29.94
N ILE A 247 25.24 -2.19 29.53
CA ILE A 247 24.18 -1.38 30.12
C ILE A 247 23.28 -2.32 30.94
N GLU A 248 22.99 -1.91 32.16
CA GLU A 248 22.13 -2.63 33.10
C GLU A 248 20.95 -1.74 33.46
N TRP A 249 19.77 -2.34 33.60
CA TRP A 249 18.57 -1.68 34.07
C TRP A 249 17.93 -2.52 35.17
N TYR A 250 17.49 -1.84 36.23
CA TYR A 250 16.80 -2.45 37.36
C TYR A 250 15.45 -1.77 37.57
N PRO A 251 14.38 -2.53 37.89
CA PRO A 251 13.10 -1.94 38.22
C PRO A 251 13.21 -1.06 39.47
N PRO A 252 12.40 0.02 39.58
CA PRO A 252 12.30 0.79 40.81
C PRO A 252 11.90 -0.12 41.99
N ARG A 253 12.46 0.16 43.18
CA ARG A 253 12.10 -0.54 44.42
C ARG A 253 10.72 -0.14 44.94
#